data_AF-A0A2P6U437-F1
#
_entry.id   AF-A0A2P6U437-F1
#
_cell.length_a   1.000
_cell.length_b   1.000
_cell.length_c   1.000
_cell.angle_alpha   90.00
_cell.angle_beta   90.00
_cell.angle_gamma   90.00
#
_symmetry.space_group_name_H-M   'P 1'
#
loop_
_entity.id
_entity.type
_entity.pdbx_description
1 polymer ?
#
loop_
_entity_poly.entity_id
_entity_poly.type
_entity_poly.pdbx_seq_one_letter_code
_entity_poly.pdbx_strand_id
1 'polypeptide(L)'
;MARRRGLLLALLYTAIACAAAPHAGPHRAGLPDDALQGGRRHLAAGTRCPPVSRDVLAARAQNNTLMFAMMNEAQWDFGRNWMHHVKKAGISYYLAVAADVPTSEALVAAGEPCVERIDEEADKLGLAWGQEGWRRMTWSKVFFMDSVVDWGFNWVVSDADVVWFRDPTPLFAKYPAADFLFSEDGAGSRNDKGDDGVEHGGSEHSNFNTGVYLLRGGASSAAFIHAWAGAFEKCGKGLNDQTCAYELMRTPDQREELKEERGLWRVWNKRIVIGIIPPSQFLSAHTLHLQRYDQARLVKGVPAYAVHMTWTYKSHPGKRARLRDMGLWVVDPPEFFQGSFVTVDLFGTPELPPHYNEWNENEDMVAFHLAAIHQQLQQAYVGMALAVASNRSFILPQFKCFCDHIWYSVVRCRVVDAQEMPFPVPCPQDYLFDPDRYTDDAGPLPPMHIRPAGFLANERTPAEVKDSVLTLRPSAALTCTDCVQLGKATDGSPVLEVPPSLTDAQLLPLLEPYRRYRVWKLSMDSVGSPQRAFGGFADAAAAANFDGRMERITGEWCCRREEELARYRMEGQQHPKLRMNPQFNYSSMAAARGSTA
;
A
#
# COMPACT_ATOMS: atom_id res chain seq x y z
N MET A 1 -6.84 -8.24 -53.00
CA MET A 1 -5.55 -8.09 -52.28
C MET A 1 -5.31 -6.61 -52.05
N ALA A 2 -4.83 -6.25 -50.85
CA ALA A 2 -4.49 -4.90 -50.36
C ALA A 2 -5.63 -3.85 -50.28
N ARG A 3 -6.35 -3.84 -49.14
CA ARG A 3 -7.04 -2.70 -48.47
C ARG A 3 -8.23 -3.22 -47.65
N ARG A 4 -7.96 -3.83 -46.48
CA ARG A 4 -8.97 -4.15 -45.44
C ARG A 4 -8.35 -4.66 -44.12
N ARG A 5 -7.20 -4.11 -43.69
CA ARG A 5 -6.52 -4.50 -42.44
C ARG A 5 -6.19 -3.34 -41.48
N GLY A 6 -6.79 -2.16 -41.66
CA GLY A 6 -6.43 -0.95 -40.88
C GLY A 6 -7.44 -0.45 -39.85
N LEU A 7 -8.54 -1.17 -39.57
CA LEU A 7 -9.66 -0.57 -38.81
C LEU A 7 -10.17 -1.38 -37.61
N LEU A 8 -9.36 -2.33 -37.09
CA LEU A 8 -9.76 -3.17 -35.94
C LEU A 8 -8.87 -3.03 -34.70
N LEU A 9 -7.90 -2.11 -34.69
CA LEU A 9 -7.02 -1.86 -33.52
C LEU A 9 -7.40 -0.62 -32.68
N ALA A 10 -8.42 0.16 -33.07
CA ALA A 10 -8.72 1.46 -32.44
C ALA A 10 -9.94 1.45 -31.49
N LEU A 11 -10.53 0.28 -31.18
CA LEU A 11 -11.77 0.17 -30.40
C LEU A 11 -11.62 -0.55 -29.05
N LEU A 12 -10.39 -0.77 -28.57
CA LEU A 12 -10.11 -1.47 -27.29
C LEU A 12 -9.64 -0.56 -26.14
N TYR A 13 -9.65 0.78 -26.31
CA TYR A 13 -9.07 1.72 -25.33
C TYR A 13 -10.09 2.59 -24.56
N THR A 14 -11.37 2.28 -24.60
CA THR A 14 -12.41 3.07 -23.91
C THR A 14 -13.34 2.17 -23.11
N ALA A 15 -12.92 1.83 -21.89
CA ALA A 15 -13.75 1.61 -20.70
C ALA A 15 -12.87 1.03 -19.57
N ILE A 16 -12.11 1.88 -18.88
CA ILE A 16 -11.42 1.49 -17.64
C ILE A 16 -11.95 2.39 -16.53
N ALA A 17 -13.12 2.02 -16.01
CA ALA A 17 -13.58 2.46 -14.71
C ALA A 17 -13.25 1.32 -13.73
N CYS A 18 -12.29 1.55 -12.84
CA CYS A 18 -12.00 0.62 -11.74
C CYS A 18 -13.20 0.61 -10.78
N ALA A 19 -14.09 -0.36 -10.94
CA ALA A 19 -15.07 -0.72 -9.93
C ALA A 19 -14.36 -1.56 -8.85
N ALA A 20 -14.10 -0.96 -7.69
CA ALA A 20 -13.73 -1.71 -6.50
C ALA A 20 -14.99 -2.40 -5.94
N ALA A 21 -14.96 -3.73 -5.84
CA ALA A 21 -16.02 -4.53 -5.25
C ALA A 21 -16.11 -4.32 -3.71
N PRO A 22 -17.30 -4.50 -3.10
CA PRO A 22 -17.61 -3.96 -1.78
C PRO A 22 -17.24 -4.93 -0.64
N HIS A 23 -16.67 -4.39 0.43
CA HIS A 23 -16.65 -5.05 1.73
C HIS A 23 -17.13 -4.08 2.81
N ALA A 24 -18.33 -4.37 3.34
CA ALA A 24 -18.91 -3.69 4.48
C ALA A 24 -18.14 -4.09 5.76
N GLY A 25 -17.61 -3.10 6.48
CA GLY A 25 -17.11 -3.28 7.84
C GLY A 25 -18.26 -3.38 8.84
N PRO A 26 -18.10 -4.10 9.98
CA PRO A 26 -19.16 -4.29 10.93
C PRO A 26 -19.39 -3.07 11.83
N HIS A 27 -20.65 -2.92 12.23
CA HIS A 27 -21.21 -1.94 13.14
C HIS A 27 -20.39 -1.75 14.43
N ARG A 28 -20.13 -0.49 14.80
CA ARG A 28 -19.80 -0.13 16.19
C ARG A 28 -21.08 -0.03 17.02
N ALA A 29 -21.10 -0.77 18.12
CA ALA A 29 -22.13 -0.74 19.14
C ALA A 29 -22.20 0.64 19.80
N GLY A 30 -23.42 1.09 20.07
CA GLY A 30 -23.74 2.40 20.62
C GLY A 30 -23.31 2.59 22.09
N LEU A 31 -23.01 3.84 22.42
CA LEU A 31 -22.99 4.36 23.78
C LEU A 31 -23.96 5.56 23.85
N PRO A 32 -24.59 5.82 25.00
CA PRO A 32 -25.87 6.52 25.08
C PRO A 32 -25.75 8.03 24.89
N ASP A 33 -26.79 8.59 24.26
CA ASP A 33 -27.12 10.00 24.26
C ASP A 33 -27.23 10.54 25.69
N ASP A 34 -26.47 11.59 26.00
CA ASP A 34 -26.98 12.70 26.80
C ASP A 34 -26.05 13.93 26.74
N ALA A 35 -26.69 15.10 26.78
CA ALA A 35 -26.14 16.47 26.86
C ALA A 35 -25.81 17.20 25.54
N LEU A 36 -26.82 17.34 24.67
CA LEU A 36 -27.01 18.56 23.90
C LEU A 36 -27.58 19.65 24.81
N GLN A 37 -26.76 20.65 25.19
CA GLN A 37 -27.24 22.01 25.43
C GLN A 37 -26.11 23.05 25.49
N GLY A 38 -26.13 23.95 24.51
CA GLY A 38 -25.97 25.39 24.72
C GLY A 38 -24.62 25.91 25.22
N GLY A 39 -23.82 26.44 24.29
CA GLY A 39 -22.79 27.42 24.64
C GLY A 39 -21.87 27.73 23.48
N ARG A 40 -22.13 28.85 22.77
CA ARG A 40 -21.11 29.52 21.96
C ARG A 40 -19.96 29.91 22.89
N ARG A 41 -18.97 29.05 23.02
CA ARG A 41 -17.68 29.38 23.62
C ARG A 41 -16.88 30.15 22.59
N HIS A 42 -16.54 31.39 22.90
CA HIS A 42 -15.41 32.06 22.28
C HIS A 42 -14.16 31.17 22.45
N LEU A 43 -13.73 30.53 21.37
CA LEU A 43 -12.48 29.77 21.32
C LEU A 43 -11.32 30.76 21.42
N ALA A 44 -10.40 30.50 22.35
CA ALA A 44 -9.18 31.29 22.51
C ALA A 44 -8.33 31.23 21.23
N ALA A 45 -7.71 32.36 20.86
CA ALA A 45 -6.70 32.36 19.81
C ALA A 45 -5.57 31.39 20.19
N GLY A 46 -5.23 30.45 19.29
CA GLY A 46 -4.04 29.60 19.43
C GLY A 46 -4.27 28.10 19.67
N THR A 47 -5.48 27.55 19.53
CA THR A 47 -5.71 26.08 19.64
C THR A 47 -6.07 25.40 18.33
N ARG A 48 -6.40 26.17 17.29
CA ARG A 48 -6.81 25.68 15.97
C ARG A 48 -6.05 26.39 14.87
N CYS A 49 -5.87 25.72 13.74
CA CYS A 49 -5.28 26.31 12.55
C CYS A 49 -6.07 27.56 12.14
N PRO A 50 -5.42 28.60 11.61
CA PRO A 50 -6.11 29.77 11.11
C PRO A 50 -7.05 29.42 9.94
N PRO A 51 -8.13 30.18 9.73
CA PRO A 51 -8.92 30.06 8.52
C PRO A 51 -8.06 30.41 7.29
N VAL A 52 -8.38 29.81 6.14
CA VAL A 52 -7.68 30.10 4.88
C VAL A 52 -7.79 31.59 4.55
N SER A 53 -6.66 32.26 4.36
CA SER A 53 -6.59 33.64 3.88
C SER A 53 -5.36 33.85 3.01
N ARG A 54 -5.42 34.83 2.11
CA ARG A 54 -4.30 35.15 1.23
C ARG A 54 -3.03 35.51 2.00
N ASP A 55 -3.15 36.21 3.13
CA ASP A 55 -2.00 36.65 3.93
C ASP A 55 -1.31 35.47 4.63
N VAL A 56 -2.10 34.52 5.17
CA VAL A 56 -1.55 33.30 5.79
C VAL A 56 -0.79 32.47 4.75
N LEU A 57 -1.34 32.33 3.54
CA LEU A 57 -0.68 31.63 2.45
C LEU A 57 0.56 32.37 1.95
N ALA A 58 0.48 33.69 1.76
CA ALA A 58 1.59 34.52 1.30
C ALA A 58 2.78 34.46 2.27
N ALA A 59 2.52 34.42 3.58
CA ALA A 59 3.56 34.29 4.61
C ALA A 59 4.33 32.96 4.53
N ARG A 60 3.76 31.93 3.89
CA ARG A 60 4.37 30.61 3.73
C ARG A 60 4.98 30.38 2.35
N ALA A 61 4.48 31.07 1.32
CA ALA A 61 4.90 30.86 -0.05
C ALA A 61 6.39 31.15 -0.26
N GLN A 62 7.05 30.37 -1.09
CA GLN A 62 8.43 30.62 -1.54
C GLN A 62 8.46 30.69 -3.06
N ASN A 63 9.00 31.77 -3.62
CA ASN A 63 8.97 32.04 -5.07
C ASN A 63 7.54 31.92 -5.65
N ASN A 64 6.56 32.45 -4.91
CA ASN A 64 5.13 32.35 -5.23
C ASN A 64 4.58 30.91 -5.26
N THR A 65 5.29 29.92 -4.70
CA THR A 65 4.88 28.51 -4.68
C THR A 65 4.52 28.05 -3.28
N LEU A 66 3.44 27.25 -3.19
CA LEU A 66 2.97 26.57 -2.00
C LEU A 66 2.82 25.08 -2.29
N MET A 67 3.07 24.23 -1.29
CA MET A 67 2.71 22.82 -1.32
C MET A 67 1.59 22.60 -0.32
N PHE A 68 0.58 21.82 -0.66
CA PHE A 68 -0.38 21.40 0.36
C PHE A 68 -0.75 19.93 0.25
N ALA A 69 -1.11 19.37 1.41
CA ALA A 69 -1.86 18.12 1.50
C ALA A 69 -3.06 18.33 2.42
N MET A 70 -4.20 17.80 2.01
CA MET A 70 -5.41 17.79 2.82
C MET A 70 -5.44 16.51 3.67
N MET A 71 -5.82 16.65 4.93
CA MET A 71 -5.81 15.54 5.90
C MET A 71 -6.91 15.71 6.95
N ASN A 72 -7.37 14.57 7.45
CA ASN A 72 -8.35 14.43 8.51
C ASN A 72 -7.83 13.42 9.55
N GLU A 73 -8.61 13.19 10.62
CA GLU A 73 -8.22 12.35 11.75
C GLU A 73 -7.91 10.91 11.30
N ALA A 74 -8.72 10.40 10.37
CA ALA A 74 -8.56 9.05 9.80
C ALA A 74 -7.24 8.88 9.03
N GLN A 75 -6.65 9.98 8.52
CA GLN A 75 -5.39 9.98 7.77
C GLN A 75 -4.25 10.64 8.56
N TRP A 76 -4.42 10.90 9.86
CA TRP A 76 -3.44 11.65 10.63
C TRP A 76 -2.05 11.00 10.67
N ASP A 77 -1.98 9.67 10.71
CA ASP A 77 -0.72 8.94 10.63
C ASP A 77 -0.04 9.10 9.25
N PHE A 78 -0.79 9.09 8.15
CA PHE A 78 -0.29 9.45 6.83
C PHE A 78 0.17 10.91 6.77
N GLY A 79 -0.60 11.84 7.32
CA GLY A 79 -0.22 13.26 7.42
C GLY A 79 1.11 13.47 8.14
N ARG A 80 1.33 12.78 9.26
CA ARG A 80 2.63 12.78 9.98
C ARG A 80 3.76 12.20 9.14
N ASN A 81 3.50 11.11 8.41
CA ASN A 81 4.49 10.51 7.51
C ASN A 81 4.86 11.46 6.36
N TRP A 82 3.85 12.07 5.73
CA TRP A 82 4.01 13.06 4.67
C TRP A 82 4.83 14.27 5.15
N MET A 83 4.45 14.88 6.27
CA MET A 83 5.18 16.03 6.83
C MET A 83 6.65 15.69 7.12
N HIS A 84 6.93 14.50 7.64
CA HIS A 84 8.32 14.05 7.85
C HIS A 84 9.12 14.05 6.54
N HIS A 85 8.58 13.43 5.48
CA HIS A 85 9.30 13.28 4.22
C HIS A 85 9.39 14.59 3.43
N VAL A 86 8.36 15.44 3.48
CA VAL A 86 8.40 16.81 2.93
C VAL A 86 9.52 17.63 3.58
N LYS A 87 9.61 17.61 4.92
CA LYS A 87 10.70 18.28 5.66
C LYS A 87 12.06 17.68 5.31
N LYS A 88 12.16 16.34 5.24
CA LYS A 88 13.39 15.63 4.87
C LYS A 88 13.87 15.96 3.45
N ALA A 89 12.94 16.22 2.53
CA ALA A 89 13.21 16.65 1.16
C ALA A 89 13.61 18.14 1.05
N GLY A 90 13.63 18.89 2.16
CA GLY A 90 13.96 20.32 2.18
C GLY A 90 12.84 21.23 1.69
N ILE A 91 11.62 20.72 1.55
CA ILE A 91 10.48 21.50 1.06
C ILE A 91 9.96 22.33 2.24
N SER A 92 10.24 23.63 2.24
CA SER A 92 9.86 24.56 3.32
C SER A 92 8.63 25.42 3.02
N TYR A 93 8.00 25.28 1.85
CA TYR A 93 6.82 26.04 1.46
C TYR A 93 5.51 25.21 1.58
N TYR A 94 5.52 24.17 2.42
CA TYR A 94 4.36 23.29 2.63
C TYR A 94 3.37 23.82 3.66
N LEU A 95 2.14 23.36 3.55
CA LEU A 95 0.99 23.65 4.38
C LEU A 95 0.15 22.39 4.56
N ALA A 96 -0.25 22.07 5.78
CA ALA A 96 -1.30 21.06 6.03
C ALA A 96 -2.68 21.72 6.01
N VAL A 97 -3.61 21.16 5.23
CA VAL A 97 -5.01 21.64 5.22
C VAL A 97 -5.84 20.68 6.08
N ALA A 98 -6.25 21.15 7.25
CA ALA A 98 -7.09 20.38 8.16
C ALA A 98 -8.53 20.35 7.64
N ALA A 99 -9.05 19.14 7.40
CA ALA A 99 -10.42 18.92 6.97
C ALA A 99 -11.39 18.65 8.13
N ASP A 100 -10.88 18.53 9.36
CA ASP A 100 -11.67 18.41 10.59
C ASP A 100 -11.00 19.11 11.78
N VAL A 101 -11.75 19.25 12.88
CA VAL A 101 -11.29 19.90 14.11
C VAL A 101 -10.16 19.12 14.80
N PRO A 102 -10.26 17.79 15.03
CA PRO A 102 -9.19 17.04 15.70
C PRO A 102 -7.82 17.19 15.01
N THR A 103 -7.80 17.17 13.67
CA THR A 103 -6.56 17.33 12.89
C THR A 103 -6.01 18.75 12.99
N SER A 104 -6.89 19.75 13.00
CA SER A 104 -6.48 21.14 13.19
C SER A 104 -5.80 21.37 14.54
N GLU A 105 -6.39 20.85 15.62
CA GLU A 105 -5.81 20.93 16.97
C GLU A 105 -4.49 20.16 17.04
N ALA A 106 -4.41 18.98 16.42
CA ALA A 106 -3.20 18.17 16.38
C ALA A 106 -2.06 18.86 15.60
N LEU A 107 -2.36 19.56 14.50
CA LEU A 107 -1.39 20.31 13.71
C LEU A 107 -0.83 21.50 14.51
N VAL A 108 -1.69 22.27 15.18
CA VAL A 108 -1.25 23.37 16.05
C VAL A 108 -0.41 22.86 17.22
N ALA A 109 -0.83 21.77 17.87
CA ALA A 109 -0.08 21.15 18.95
C ALA A 109 1.30 20.64 18.50
N ALA A 110 1.42 20.19 17.24
CA ALA A 110 2.69 19.79 16.64
C ALA A 110 3.54 20.98 16.13
N GLY A 111 3.01 22.22 16.16
CA GLY A 111 3.67 23.40 15.63
C GLY A 111 3.81 23.38 14.10
N GLU A 112 2.92 22.66 13.40
CA GLU A 112 2.98 22.48 11.96
C GLU A 112 2.26 23.63 11.22
N PRO A 113 2.80 24.12 10.08
CA PRO A 113 2.12 25.12 9.27
C PRO A 113 0.79 24.59 8.72
N CYS A 114 -0.32 25.22 9.10
CA CYS A 114 -1.64 24.71 8.76
C CYS A 114 -2.70 25.79 8.52
N VAL A 115 -3.78 25.39 7.84
CA VAL A 115 -5.04 26.15 7.69
C VAL A 115 -6.22 25.19 7.79
N GLU A 116 -7.41 25.73 8.09
CA GLU A 116 -8.64 24.93 8.13
C GLU A 116 -9.49 25.10 6.88
N ARG A 117 -9.93 23.98 6.30
CA ARG A 117 -11.00 23.93 5.31
C ARG A 117 -11.91 22.74 5.64
N ILE A 118 -12.86 22.99 6.53
CA ILE A 118 -13.79 21.98 7.04
C ILE A 118 -15.11 22.07 6.27
N ASP A 119 -15.63 20.94 5.83
CA ASP A 119 -16.97 20.81 5.24
C ASP A 119 -17.92 20.23 6.29
N GLU A 120 -18.60 21.11 7.05
CA GLU A 120 -19.49 20.71 8.14
C GLU A 120 -20.68 19.83 7.70
N GLU A 121 -20.98 19.79 6.40
CA GLU A 121 -22.05 18.95 5.85
C GLU A 121 -21.57 17.53 5.49
N ALA A 122 -20.27 17.33 5.24
CA ALA A 122 -19.75 16.04 4.80
C ALA A 122 -20.03 14.95 5.85
N ASP A 123 -19.74 15.21 7.12
CA ASP A 123 -19.98 14.24 8.20
C ASP A 123 -21.46 13.88 8.34
N LYS A 124 -22.34 14.88 8.22
CA LYS A 124 -23.81 14.71 8.29
C LYS A 124 -24.35 13.84 7.15
N LEU A 125 -23.67 13.86 6.00
CA LEU A 125 -24.02 13.11 4.80
C LEU A 125 -23.36 11.71 4.75
N GLY A 126 -22.62 11.34 5.79
CA GLY A 126 -22.02 10.03 5.97
C GLY A 126 -20.70 9.84 5.19
N LEU A 127 -19.69 9.32 5.89
CA LEU A 127 -18.33 9.14 5.38
C LEU A 127 -18.01 7.71 4.90
N ALA A 128 -18.99 6.81 4.86
CA ALA A 128 -18.77 5.48 4.31
C ALA A 128 -18.72 5.52 2.77
N TRP A 129 -18.03 4.55 2.16
CA TRP A 129 -17.95 4.45 0.70
C TRP A 129 -19.34 4.43 0.05
N GLY A 130 -19.49 5.20 -1.03
CA GLY A 130 -20.76 5.37 -1.74
C GLY A 130 -21.74 6.36 -1.10
N GLN A 131 -21.45 6.90 0.09
CA GLN A 131 -22.22 7.99 0.69
C GLN A 131 -21.77 9.35 0.16
N GLU A 132 -22.66 10.34 0.25
CA GLU A 132 -22.42 11.67 -0.30
C GLU A 132 -21.35 12.44 0.48
N GLY A 133 -21.27 12.26 1.80
CA GLY A 133 -20.21 12.85 2.62
C GLY A 133 -18.83 12.35 2.21
N TRP A 134 -18.67 11.04 2.01
CA TRP A 134 -17.45 10.45 1.47
C TRP A 134 -17.09 11.03 0.10
N ARG A 135 -18.08 11.19 -0.79
CA ARG A 135 -17.86 11.82 -2.09
C ARG A 135 -17.33 13.25 -1.94
N ARG A 136 -17.93 14.08 -1.09
CA ARG A 136 -17.46 15.45 -0.80
C ARG A 136 -16.03 15.47 -0.25
N MET A 137 -15.70 14.53 0.64
CA MET A 137 -14.34 14.39 1.19
C MET A 137 -13.30 14.09 0.12
N THR A 138 -13.58 13.18 -0.83
CA THR A 138 -12.63 12.88 -1.92
C THR A 138 -12.37 14.08 -2.84
N TRP A 139 -13.32 15.01 -2.94
CA TRP A 139 -13.21 16.24 -3.72
C TRP A 139 -12.67 17.45 -2.94
N SER A 140 -12.45 17.32 -1.64
CA SER A 140 -12.16 18.47 -0.79
C SER A 140 -10.86 19.20 -1.17
N LYS A 141 -9.87 18.50 -1.74
CA LYS A 141 -8.67 19.14 -2.33
C LYS A 141 -8.98 20.05 -3.51
N VAL A 142 -9.95 19.67 -4.36
CA VAL A 142 -10.39 20.48 -5.50
C VAL A 142 -11.16 21.69 -5.00
N PHE A 143 -12.03 21.54 -3.99
CA PHE A 143 -12.75 22.66 -3.39
C PHE A 143 -11.85 23.62 -2.62
N PHE A 144 -10.79 23.12 -1.98
CA PHE A 144 -9.77 23.97 -1.41
C PHE A 144 -9.07 24.78 -2.51
N MET A 145 -8.62 24.11 -3.58
CA MET A 145 -7.98 24.80 -4.71
C MET A 145 -8.88 25.84 -5.35
N ASP A 146 -10.16 25.53 -5.58
CA ASP A 146 -11.18 26.46 -6.08
C ASP A 146 -11.26 27.75 -5.24
N SER A 147 -11.14 27.64 -3.92
CA SER A 147 -11.21 28.80 -3.02
C SER A 147 -9.96 29.69 -3.01
N VAL A 148 -8.83 29.22 -3.54
CA VAL A 148 -7.52 29.90 -3.44
C VAL A 148 -6.83 30.17 -4.78
N VAL A 149 -7.29 29.56 -5.88
CA VAL A 149 -6.58 29.61 -7.17
C VAL A 149 -6.50 31.02 -7.75
N ASP A 150 -7.52 31.86 -7.51
CA ASP A 150 -7.56 33.26 -7.96
C ASP A 150 -6.51 34.16 -7.29
N TRP A 151 -5.87 33.70 -6.21
CA TRP A 151 -4.82 34.48 -5.55
C TRP A 151 -3.48 34.44 -6.28
N GLY A 152 -3.37 33.63 -7.34
CA GLY A 152 -2.26 33.63 -8.29
C GLY A 152 -1.00 32.91 -7.81
N PHE A 153 -1.08 32.09 -6.75
CA PHE A 153 0.03 31.24 -6.32
C PHE A 153 0.25 30.07 -7.28
N ASN A 154 1.50 29.61 -7.38
CA ASN A 154 1.84 28.30 -7.91
C ASN A 154 1.62 27.25 -6.82
N TRP A 155 1.26 26.04 -7.22
CA TRP A 155 0.92 24.97 -6.28
C TRP A 155 1.62 23.67 -6.61
N VAL A 156 2.10 23.01 -5.55
CA VAL A 156 2.41 21.57 -5.55
C VAL A 156 1.29 20.90 -4.78
N VAL A 157 0.41 20.22 -5.50
CA VAL A 157 -0.69 19.47 -4.90
C VAL A 157 -0.20 18.07 -4.56
N SER A 158 -0.48 17.63 -3.34
CA SER A 158 -0.08 16.32 -2.83
C SER A 158 -1.21 15.70 -2.02
N ASP A 159 -1.52 14.44 -2.25
CA ASP A 159 -2.28 13.64 -1.29
C ASP A 159 -1.40 13.34 -0.06
N ALA A 160 -2.03 13.04 1.08
CA ALA A 160 -1.33 12.79 2.34
C ALA A 160 -0.60 11.43 2.39
N ASP A 161 -0.87 10.54 1.45
CA ASP A 161 -0.23 9.24 1.29
C ASP A 161 0.86 9.26 0.20
N VAL A 162 1.54 10.41 0.06
CA VAL A 162 2.70 10.60 -0.80
C VAL A 162 3.96 10.71 0.07
N VAL A 163 5.04 10.08 -0.36
CA VAL A 163 6.38 10.23 0.23
C VAL A 163 7.26 11.02 -0.73
N TRP A 164 7.72 12.18 -0.29
CA TRP A 164 8.58 13.08 -1.07
C TRP A 164 10.07 12.82 -0.80
N PHE A 165 10.86 12.76 -1.86
CA PHE A 165 12.32 12.60 -1.81
C PHE A 165 13.07 13.87 -2.21
N ARG A 166 12.46 14.72 -3.06
CA ARG A 166 13.08 15.92 -3.63
C ARG A 166 12.04 17.02 -3.85
N ASP A 167 12.49 18.27 -3.80
CA ASP A 167 11.71 19.43 -4.23
C ASP A 167 11.40 19.37 -5.74
N PRO A 168 10.12 19.43 -6.17
CA PRO A 168 9.72 19.38 -7.59
C PRO A 168 9.82 20.72 -8.34
N THR A 169 10.06 21.85 -7.67
CA THR A 169 10.13 23.16 -8.32
C THR A 169 11.19 23.26 -9.43
N PRO A 170 12.36 22.59 -9.37
CA PRO A 170 13.30 22.58 -10.49
C PRO A 170 12.75 21.86 -11.73
N LEU A 171 11.92 20.82 -11.56
CA LEU A 171 11.23 20.18 -12.69
C LEU A 171 10.23 21.14 -13.30
N PHE A 172 9.44 21.83 -12.46
CA PHE A 172 8.43 22.77 -12.94
C PHE A 172 9.04 23.97 -13.70
N ALA A 173 10.21 24.42 -13.29
CA ALA A 173 10.94 25.51 -13.93
C ALA A 173 11.43 25.18 -15.35
N LYS A 174 11.61 23.88 -15.68
CA LYS A 174 11.97 23.45 -17.05
C LYS A 174 10.85 23.68 -18.07
N TYR A 175 9.60 23.82 -17.62
CA TYR A 175 8.41 23.92 -18.45
C TYR A 175 7.62 25.20 -18.15
N PRO A 176 8.17 26.39 -18.52
CA PRO A 176 7.53 27.67 -18.21
C PRO A 176 6.19 27.85 -18.94
N ALA A 177 5.98 27.21 -20.10
CA ALA A 177 4.71 27.26 -20.82
C ALA A 177 3.61 26.38 -20.21
N ALA A 178 3.95 25.44 -19.31
CA ALA A 178 2.96 24.56 -18.70
C ALA A 178 2.15 25.30 -17.62
N ASP A 179 0.83 25.20 -17.72
CA ASP A 179 -0.11 25.57 -16.67
C ASP A 179 -0.17 24.45 -15.61
N PHE A 180 -0.12 23.19 -16.05
CA PHE A 180 -0.11 22.02 -15.18
C PHE A 180 0.95 21.00 -15.57
N LEU A 181 1.56 20.36 -14.58
CA LEU A 181 2.28 19.09 -14.75
C LEU A 181 1.64 18.03 -13.84
N PHE A 182 0.96 17.05 -14.43
CA PHE A 182 0.33 15.95 -13.67
C PHE A 182 1.25 14.74 -13.62
N SER A 183 1.39 14.07 -12.49
CA SER A 183 2.04 12.75 -12.50
C SER A 183 1.20 11.70 -13.22
N GLU A 184 1.77 10.56 -13.57
CA GLU A 184 1.06 9.47 -14.27
C GLU A 184 0.89 8.25 -13.36
N ASP A 185 -0.30 7.65 -13.36
CA ASP A 185 -0.62 6.37 -12.72
C ASP A 185 -0.31 5.16 -13.63
N GLY A 186 0.50 5.34 -14.67
CA GLY A 186 0.97 4.25 -15.53
C GLY A 186 2.03 3.38 -14.86
N ALA A 187 2.16 2.13 -15.32
CA ALA A 187 3.18 1.21 -14.81
C ALA A 187 4.48 1.22 -15.62
N GLY A 188 4.59 2.06 -16.66
CA GLY A 188 5.78 2.15 -17.50
C GLY A 188 5.97 3.57 -18.02
N SER A 189 7.22 3.91 -18.34
CA SER A 189 7.57 5.20 -18.96
C SER A 189 8.15 4.95 -20.35
N ARG A 190 7.82 5.81 -21.31
CA ARG A 190 8.36 5.81 -22.69
C ARG A 190 9.63 6.66 -22.81
N ASN A 191 10.04 7.34 -21.74
CA ASN A 191 11.28 8.12 -21.73
C ASN A 191 12.51 7.23 -21.88
N ASP A 192 13.57 7.73 -22.53
CA ASP A 192 14.83 7.00 -22.62
C ASP A 192 15.59 6.97 -21.29
N LYS A 193 16.61 6.11 -21.20
CA LYS A 193 17.53 6.10 -20.06
C LYS A 193 18.25 7.45 -19.94
N GLY A 194 18.02 8.16 -18.84
CA GLY A 194 18.62 9.43 -18.44
C GLY A 194 17.70 10.62 -18.70
N ASP A 195 16.57 10.42 -19.37
CA ASP A 195 15.63 11.50 -19.69
C ASP A 195 14.77 11.87 -18.47
N ASP A 196 15.13 12.99 -17.86
CA ASP A 196 14.50 13.58 -16.69
C ASP A 196 13.43 14.64 -17.03
N GLY A 197 12.90 14.61 -18.26
CA GLY A 197 11.81 15.45 -18.74
C GLY A 197 10.42 14.82 -18.56
N VAL A 198 9.38 15.54 -19.01
CA VAL A 198 8.01 15.02 -19.12
C VAL A 198 7.94 13.79 -20.03
N GLU A 199 6.90 12.99 -19.83
CA GLU A 199 6.66 11.72 -20.51
C GLU A 199 6.53 11.92 -22.03
N HIS A 200 7.29 11.16 -22.82
CA HIS A 200 7.19 11.16 -24.28
C HIS A 200 5.76 10.80 -24.71
N GLY A 201 5.09 11.67 -25.47
CA GLY A 201 3.71 11.45 -25.90
C GLY A 201 2.67 11.47 -24.76
N GLY A 202 3.07 11.89 -23.56
CA GLY A 202 2.14 12.15 -22.46
C GLY A 202 1.17 13.25 -22.84
N SER A 203 -0.12 13.03 -22.60
CA SER A 203 -1.22 13.92 -23.00
C SER A 203 -2.39 13.80 -22.03
N GLU A 204 -3.51 14.45 -22.30
CA GLU A 204 -4.74 14.30 -21.53
C GLU A 204 -5.29 12.87 -21.53
N HIS A 205 -4.87 12.02 -22.49
CA HIS A 205 -5.22 10.59 -22.53
C HIS A 205 -4.25 9.70 -21.75
N SER A 206 -3.15 10.23 -21.23
CA SER A 206 -2.41 9.53 -20.19
C SER A 206 -3.31 9.31 -18.98
N ASN A 207 -3.02 8.27 -18.21
CA ASN A 207 -3.67 8.01 -16.94
C ASN A 207 -3.09 8.94 -15.88
N PHE A 208 -3.30 10.24 -16.03
CA PHE A 208 -2.71 11.23 -15.13
C PHE A 208 -3.37 11.18 -13.73
N ASN A 209 -2.54 11.33 -12.71
CA ASN A 209 -2.92 11.27 -11.32
C ASN A 209 -3.24 12.66 -10.79
N THR A 210 -4.33 12.80 -10.02
CA THR A 210 -4.71 14.08 -9.38
C THR A 210 -4.33 14.14 -7.90
N GLY A 211 -3.68 13.11 -7.38
CA GLY A 211 -3.05 13.13 -6.06
C GLY A 211 -1.70 13.84 -6.06
N VAL A 212 -1.02 13.94 -7.20
CA VAL A 212 0.22 14.72 -7.31
C VAL A 212 0.28 15.50 -8.63
N TYR A 213 0.24 16.83 -8.54
CA TYR A 213 0.44 17.68 -9.72
C TYR A 213 0.99 19.05 -9.34
N LEU A 214 1.61 19.71 -10.31
CA LEU A 214 2.13 21.07 -10.22
C LEU A 214 1.19 21.99 -11.01
N LEU A 215 0.86 23.14 -10.45
CA LEU A 215 -0.03 24.13 -11.05
C LEU A 215 0.64 25.50 -11.06
N ARG A 216 0.53 26.22 -12.17
CA ARG A 216 0.99 27.60 -12.32
C ARG A 216 -0.16 28.56 -12.04
N GLY A 217 0.05 29.53 -11.17
CA GLY A 217 -0.94 30.56 -10.89
C GLY A 217 -1.21 31.41 -12.14
N GLY A 218 -2.47 31.49 -12.56
CA GLY A 218 -2.86 32.24 -13.75
C GLY A 218 -4.34 32.07 -14.09
N ALA A 219 -4.86 32.94 -14.96
CA ALA A 219 -6.27 32.96 -15.33
C ALA A 219 -6.74 31.65 -15.98
N SER A 220 -5.88 31.02 -16.80
CA SER A 220 -6.18 29.73 -17.43
C SER A 220 -6.31 28.60 -16.42
N SER A 221 -5.35 28.46 -15.51
CA SER A 221 -5.38 27.47 -14.43
C SER A 221 -6.56 27.67 -13.49
N ALA A 222 -6.84 28.93 -13.10
CA ALA A 222 -8.00 29.27 -12.28
C ALA A 222 -9.30 28.86 -12.95
N ALA A 223 -9.49 29.23 -14.23
CA ALA A 223 -10.68 28.85 -14.98
C ALA A 223 -10.88 27.32 -15.06
N PHE A 224 -9.79 26.55 -15.20
CA PHE A 224 -9.86 25.09 -15.19
C PHE A 224 -10.24 24.54 -13.81
N ILE A 225 -9.63 25.03 -12.72
CA ILE A 225 -9.96 24.60 -11.36
C ILE A 225 -11.43 24.90 -11.03
N HIS A 226 -11.95 26.08 -11.37
CA HIS A 226 -13.37 26.40 -11.19
C HIS A 226 -14.29 25.48 -12.00
N ALA A 227 -13.92 25.19 -13.25
CA ALA A 227 -14.68 24.27 -14.09
C ALA A 227 -14.66 22.83 -13.53
N TRP A 228 -13.52 22.40 -12.98
CA TRP A 228 -13.38 21.10 -12.35
C TRP A 228 -14.18 21.01 -11.06
N ALA A 229 -14.10 21.99 -10.15
CA ALA A 229 -14.94 22.06 -8.96
C ALA A 229 -16.43 22.10 -9.32
N GLY A 230 -16.82 22.90 -10.33
CA GLY A 230 -18.19 22.95 -10.85
C GLY A 230 -18.65 21.67 -11.55
N ALA A 231 -17.74 20.77 -11.92
CA ALA A 231 -18.09 19.46 -12.46
C ALA A 231 -18.59 18.50 -11.36
N PHE A 232 -18.37 18.79 -10.08
CA PHE A 232 -18.81 17.94 -8.96
C PHE A 232 -20.30 17.57 -9.02
N GLU A 233 -21.18 18.51 -9.38
CA GLU A 233 -22.63 18.28 -9.49
C GLU A 233 -23.02 17.48 -10.74
N LYS A 234 -22.23 17.60 -11.81
CA LYS A 234 -22.50 16.99 -13.12
C LYS A 234 -21.85 15.63 -13.27
N CYS A 235 -20.77 15.39 -12.53
CA CYS A 235 -20.06 14.13 -12.58
C CYS A 235 -20.89 13.03 -11.94
N GLY A 236 -20.94 11.87 -12.59
CA GLY A 236 -21.78 10.76 -12.15
C GLY A 236 -21.56 10.42 -10.66
N LYS A 237 -22.65 10.12 -9.94
CA LYS A 237 -22.55 9.63 -8.56
C LYS A 237 -21.64 8.40 -8.52
N GLY A 238 -20.59 8.46 -7.70
CA GLY A 238 -19.58 7.40 -7.58
C GLY A 238 -18.27 7.68 -8.32
N LEU A 239 -18.18 8.74 -9.13
CA LEU A 239 -16.92 9.17 -9.74
C LEU A 239 -16.12 10.09 -8.80
N ASN A 240 -14.81 9.92 -8.80
CA ASN A 240 -13.86 10.74 -8.05
C ASN A 240 -13.37 11.94 -8.87
N ASP A 241 -12.67 12.87 -8.22
CA ASP A 241 -12.12 14.07 -8.84
C ASP A 241 -11.25 13.76 -10.07
N GLN A 242 -10.41 12.71 -10.01
CA GLN A 242 -9.54 12.28 -11.11
C GLN A 242 -10.32 11.89 -12.36
N THR A 243 -11.36 11.06 -12.21
CA THR A 243 -12.17 10.62 -13.35
C THR A 243 -12.87 11.80 -14.00
N CYS A 244 -13.36 12.74 -13.21
CA CYS A 244 -14.04 13.92 -13.72
C CYS A 244 -13.08 14.91 -14.38
N ALA A 245 -11.82 14.98 -13.92
CA ALA A 245 -10.77 15.72 -14.63
C ALA A 245 -10.51 15.12 -16.02
N TYR A 246 -10.49 13.80 -16.15
CA TYR A 246 -10.38 13.15 -17.46
C TYR A 246 -11.52 13.55 -18.38
N GLU A 247 -12.77 13.46 -17.92
CA GLU A 247 -13.95 13.82 -18.73
C GLU A 247 -13.91 15.28 -19.16
N LEU A 248 -13.50 16.18 -18.26
CA LEU A 248 -13.38 17.61 -18.56
C LEU A 248 -12.28 17.90 -19.58
N MET A 249 -11.14 17.21 -19.49
CA MET A 249 -9.95 17.51 -20.27
C MET A 249 -9.93 16.84 -21.65
N ARG A 250 -10.44 15.60 -21.76
CA ARG A 250 -10.42 14.74 -22.97
C ARG A 250 -11.50 15.10 -24.00
N THR A 251 -11.67 16.40 -24.27
CA THR A 251 -12.61 16.90 -25.27
C THR A 251 -12.08 16.64 -26.70
N PRO A 252 -12.82 15.94 -27.59
CA PRO A 252 -12.26 15.36 -28.82
C PRO A 252 -11.65 16.32 -29.86
N ASP A 253 -12.04 17.60 -29.87
CA ASP A 253 -11.89 18.42 -31.09
C ASP A 253 -10.86 19.56 -31.02
N GLN A 254 -10.12 19.74 -29.92
CA GLN A 254 -9.34 20.98 -29.72
C GLN A 254 -7.99 20.83 -29.01
N ARG A 255 -7.27 19.72 -29.18
CA ARG A 255 -5.90 19.57 -28.64
C ARG A 255 -4.80 19.95 -29.62
N GLU A 256 -3.64 20.36 -29.11
CA GLU A 256 -2.47 20.72 -29.91
C GLU A 256 -1.16 20.54 -29.13
N GLU A 257 -0.21 19.77 -29.65
CA GLU A 257 1.14 19.68 -29.07
C GLU A 257 1.91 20.98 -29.28
N LEU A 258 2.62 21.45 -28.26
CA LEU A 258 3.50 22.61 -28.37
C LEU A 258 4.80 22.20 -29.06
N LYS A 259 5.02 22.73 -30.26
CA LYS A 259 6.23 22.42 -31.05
C LYS A 259 7.53 22.88 -30.38
N GLU A 260 7.47 23.98 -29.62
CA GLU A 260 8.64 24.60 -28.97
C GLU A 260 9.04 23.89 -27.66
N GLU A 261 8.10 23.21 -27.00
CA GLU A 261 8.30 22.49 -25.75
C GLU A 261 7.69 21.09 -25.85
N ARG A 262 8.51 20.13 -26.29
CA ARG A 262 8.12 18.73 -26.50
C ARG A 262 7.43 18.13 -25.28
N GLY A 263 6.35 17.40 -25.52
CA GLY A 263 5.59 16.70 -24.47
C GLY A 263 4.60 17.60 -23.72
N LEU A 264 4.45 18.87 -24.12
CA LEU A 264 3.38 19.74 -23.64
C LEU A 264 2.22 19.81 -24.64
N TRP A 265 1.00 19.82 -24.11
CA TRP A 265 -0.23 19.82 -24.91
C TRP A 265 -1.18 20.93 -24.47
N ARG A 266 -1.69 21.67 -25.44
CA ARG A 266 -2.89 22.50 -25.28
C ARG A 266 -4.10 21.59 -25.23
N VAL A 267 -4.87 21.67 -24.15
CA VAL A 267 -6.06 20.83 -23.90
C VAL A 267 -7.20 21.69 -23.39
N TRP A 268 -8.38 21.08 -23.17
CA TRP A 268 -9.58 21.76 -22.70
C TRP A 268 -9.88 23.01 -23.56
N ASN A 269 -10.15 22.79 -24.85
CA ASN A 269 -10.37 23.85 -25.83
C ASN A 269 -9.18 24.82 -25.99
N LYS A 270 -7.96 24.28 -25.93
CA LYS A 270 -6.68 25.00 -25.98
C LYS A 270 -6.49 26.06 -24.89
N ARG A 271 -7.27 26.01 -23.81
CA ARG A 271 -7.27 27.03 -22.74
C ARG A 271 -6.13 26.85 -21.75
N ILE A 272 -5.70 25.61 -21.55
CA ILE A 272 -4.58 25.25 -20.66
C ILE A 272 -3.52 24.45 -21.41
N VAL A 273 -2.30 24.54 -20.93
CA VAL A 273 -1.15 23.73 -21.36
C VAL A 273 -0.80 22.75 -20.25
N ILE A 274 -0.74 21.46 -20.58
CA ILE A 274 -0.38 20.39 -19.64
C ILE A 274 0.90 19.69 -20.07
N GLY A 275 1.60 19.10 -19.11
CA GLY A 275 2.59 18.04 -19.33
C GLY A 275 2.35 16.88 -18.37
N ILE A 276 2.86 15.70 -18.71
CA ILE A 276 2.73 14.50 -17.88
C ILE A 276 4.09 14.16 -17.30
N ILE A 277 4.18 14.02 -15.98
CA ILE A 277 5.40 13.62 -15.29
C ILE A 277 5.43 12.07 -15.29
N PRO A 278 6.50 11.45 -15.81
CA PRO A 278 6.51 10.01 -16.03
C PRO A 278 6.54 9.23 -14.70
N PRO A 279 6.06 7.96 -14.70
CA PRO A 279 6.11 7.11 -13.51
C PRO A 279 7.54 6.69 -13.14
N SER A 280 8.55 7.08 -13.93
CA SER A 280 9.96 6.97 -13.59
C SER A 280 10.46 8.08 -12.66
N GLN A 281 9.76 9.21 -12.58
CA GLN A 281 10.12 10.34 -11.73
C GLN A 281 9.16 10.49 -10.56
N PHE A 282 7.87 10.23 -10.77
CA PHE A 282 6.81 10.26 -9.76
C PHE A 282 6.23 8.86 -9.67
N LEU A 283 6.76 8.09 -8.73
CA LEU A 283 6.53 6.66 -8.65
C LEU A 283 5.15 6.35 -8.07
N SER A 284 4.62 5.19 -8.44
CA SER A 284 3.57 4.49 -7.71
C SER A 284 4.18 3.43 -6.77
N ALA A 285 3.38 2.87 -5.86
CA ALA A 285 3.85 1.78 -5.01
C ALA A 285 4.25 0.53 -5.81
N HIS A 286 3.68 0.34 -7.02
CA HIS A 286 4.02 -0.75 -7.92
C HIS A 286 5.38 -0.56 -8.58
N THR A 287 5.60 0.61 -9.20
CA THR A 287 6.85 0.93 -9.91
C THR A 287 8.03 1.01 -8.95
N LEU A 288 7.84 1.58 -7.76
CA LEU A 288 8.89 1.61 -6.72
C LEU A 288 9.19 0.20 -6.20
N HIS A 289 8.19 -0.52 -5.70
CA HIS A 289 8.42 -1.75 -4.92
C HIS A 289 8.68 -2.99 -5.79
N LEU A 290 7.84 -3.22 -6.80
CA LEU A 290 7.83 -4.47 -7.57
C LEU A 290 8.78 -4.40 -8.74
N GLN A 291 8.68 -3.32 -9.51
CA GLN A 291 9.58 -3.12 -10.65
C GLN A 291 10.97 -2.69 -10.23
N ARG A 292 11.18 -2.42 -8.92
CA ARG A 292 12.49 -2.12 -8.33
C ARG A 292 13.19 -1.00 -9.07
N TYR A 293 12.41 -0.01 -9.51
CA TYR A 293 12.91 1.18 -10.17
C TYR A 293 13.94 1.92 -9.28
N ASP A 294 13.98 1.62 -7.98
CA ASP A 294 14.90 2.18 -6.99
C ASP A 294 16.21 1.42 -6.75
N GLN A 295 16.51 0.29 -7.41
CA GLN A 295 17.70 -0.49 -7.07
C GLN A 295 19.05 0.23 -7.29
N ALA A 296 19.03 1.47 -7.79
CA ALA A 296 20.12 2.43 -7.64
C ALA A 296 19.68 3.90 -7.41
N ARG A 297 18.42 4.18 -7.01
CA ARG A 297 17.76 5.52 -7.09
C ARG A 297 17.79 6.13 -8.49
N LEU A 298 17.82 5.30 -9.51
CA LEU A 298 17.99 5.70 -10.89
C LEU A 298 17.00 4.92 -11.75
N VAL A 299 15.75 5.38 -11.76
CA VAL A 299 14.78 4.83 -12.69
C VAL A 299 15.20 5.26 -14.06
N LYS A 300 15.57 4.31 -14.93
CA LYS A 300 16.15 4.70 -16.21
C LYS A 300 17.32 5.70 -16.02
N GLY A 301 18.05 5.73 -14.91
CA GLY A 301 19.08 6.78 -14.71
C GLY A 301 18.61 8.11 -14.09
N VAL A 302 17.36 8.23 -13.62
CA VAL A 302 16.79 9.49 -13.10
C VAL A 302 16.36 9.35 -11.63
N PRO A 303 16.71 10.30 -10.73
CA PRO A 303 16.26 10.27 -9.34
C PRO A 303 14.78 10.63 -9.19
N ALA A 304 14.03 9.81 -8.47
CA ALA A 304 12.62 10.05 -8.19
C ALA A 304 12.38 11.28 -7.29
N TYR A 305 11.27 11.98 -7.52
CA TYR A 305 10.80 13.11 -6.71
C TYR A 305 9.89 12.66 -5.58
N ALA A 306 9.02 11.69 -5.84
CA ALA A 306 8.07 11.19 -4.88
C ALA A 306 7.64 9.75 -5.23
N VAL A 307 7.01 9.10 -4.26
CA VAL A 307 6.14 7.96 -4.48
C VAL A 307 4.74 8.26 -3.94
N HIS A 308 3.73 8.09 -4.77
CA HIS A 308 2.34 8.11 -4.37
C HIS A 308 1.90 6.67 -4.08
N MET A 309 1.23 6.43 -2.95
CA MET A 309 0.73 5.10 -2.58
C MET A 309 -0.53 4.69 -3.36
N THR A 310 -0.52 4.90 -4.68
CA THR A 310 -1.40 4.23 -5.64
C THR A 310 -0.86 2.84 -5.95
N TRP A 311 -1.67 2.01 -6.61
CA TRP A 311 -1.31 0.61 -6.91
C TRP A 311 -1.05 -0.25 -5.66
N THR A 312 -1.86 -0.02 -4.63
CA THR A 312 -1.89 -0.78 -3.38
C THR A 312 -3.27 -1.35 -3.13
N TYR A 313 -3.32 -2.46 -2.40
CA TYR A 313 -4.57 -3.08 -1.98
C TYR A 313 -4.96 -2.68 -0.56
N LYS A 314 -6.17 -3.06 -0.14
CA LYS A 314 -6.61 -2.99 1.27
C LYS A 314 -6.59 -1.59 1.88
N SER A 315 -6.89 -0.56 1.07
CA SER A 315 -7.05 0.84 1.53
C SER A 315 -5.87 1.33 2.40
N HIS A 316 -6.13 2.18 3.40
CA HIS A 316 -5.11 2.71 4.30
C HIS A 316 -4.26 1.63 5.02
N PRO A 317 -4.83 0.52 5.56
CA PRO A 317 -4.02 -0.54 6.16
C PRO A 317 -2.99 -1.15 5.21
N GLY A 318 -3.37 -1.40 3.94
CA GLY A 318 -2.45 -1.93 2.94
C GLY A 318 -1.41 -0.91 2.45
N LYS A 319 -1.80 0.37 2.29
CA LYS A 319 -0.85 1.46 2.02
C LYS A 319 0.21 1.58 3.12
N ARG A 320 -0.21 1.49 4.38
CA ARG A 320 0.68 1.52 5.55
C ARG A 320 1.62 0.32 5.55
N ALA A 321 1.09 -0.88 5.30
CA ALA A 321 1.87 -2.10 5.17
C ALA A 321 2.95 -1.99 4.08
N ARG A 322 2.56 -1.49 2.89
CA ARG A 322 3.49 -1.26 1.78
C ARG A 322 4.59 -0.24 2.11
N LEU A 323 4.25 0.87 2.76
CA LEU A 323 5.25 1.84 3.22
C LEU A 323 6.21 1.23 4.26
N ARG A 324 5.73 0.33 5.13
CA ARG A 324 6.59 -0.41 6.07
C ARG A 324 7.53 -1.38 5.34
N ASP A 325 7.02 -2.11 4.34
CA ASP A 325 7.83 -3.02 3.52
C ASP A 325 8.96 -2.27 2.77
N MET A 326 8.72 -1.03 2.37
CA MET A 326 9.72 -0.16 1.72
C MET A 326 10.61 0.60 2.71
N GLY A 327 10.39 0.49 4.03
CA GLY A 327 11.11 1.28 5.03
C GLY A 327 10.80 2.79 4.98
N LEU A 328 9.69 3.18 4.34
CA LEU A 328 9.25 4.58 4.18
C LEU A 328 8.20 5.03 5.20
N TRP A 329 7.72 4.12 6.06
CA TRP A 329 6.80 4.45 7.14
C TRP A 329 7.55 4.84 8.43
N VAL A 330 7.45 6.09 8.88
CA VAL A 330 8.23 6.59 10.03
C VAL A 330 7.41 6.81 11.31
N VAL A 331 6.12 6.52 11.28
CA VAL A 331 5.16 6.97 12.31
C VAL A 331 4.87 5.90 13.37
N ASP A 332 5.40 4.69 13.19
CA ASP A 332 5.29 3.63 14.20
C ASP A 332 5.92 4.06 15.53
N PRO A 333 5.22 3.84 16.67
CA PRO A 333 5.72 4.26 17.97
C PRO A 333 6.81 3.29 18.49
N PRO A 334 7.60 3.67 19.50
CA PRO A 334 8.70 2.85 20.02
C PRO A 334 8.29 1.42 20.41
N GLU A 335 7.09 1.24 20.94
CA GLU A 335 6.54 -0.06 21.36
C GLU A 335 6.38 -1.03 20.18
N PHE A 336 6.23 -0.51 18.95
CA PHE A 336 6.23 -1.34 17.74
C PHE A 336 7.55 -2.10 17.60
N PHE A 337 8.67 -1.50 17.99
CA PHE A 337 10.02 -2.07 17.84
C PHE A 337 10.49 -2.90 19.05
N GLN A 338 9.67 -2.97 20.10
CA GLN A 338 9.98 -3.66 21.35
C GLN A 338 9.15 -4.95 21.50
N GLY A 339 9.57 -5.82 22.41
CA GLY A 339 8.86 -7.03 22.76
C GLY A 339 9.56 -8.32 22.33
N SER A 340 8.78 -9.40 22.30
CA SER A 340 9.24 -10.73 21.95
C SER A 340 8.55 -11.20 20.67
N PHE A 341 9.32 -11.87 19.81
CA PHE A 341 8.94 -12.16 18.44
C PHE A 341 9.13 -13.65 18.11
N VAL A 342 8.32 -14.10 17.15
CA VAL A 342 8.52 -15.34 16.40
C VAL A 342 8.67 -14.98 14.92
N THR A 343 9.54 -15.69 14.21
CA THR A 343 9.63 -15.64 12.75
C THR A 343 9.93 -17.03 12.20
N VAL A 344 9.86 -17.20 10.88
CA VAL A 344 10.12 -18.48 10.20
C VAL A 344 11.13 -18.30 9.08
N ASP A 345 11.94 -19.33 8.84
CA ASP A 345 12.65 -19.47 7.58
C ASP A 345 11.77 -20.16 6.56
N LEU A 346 11.60 -19.56 5.38
CA LEU A 346 10.91 -20.19 4.27
C LEU A 346 11.84 -21.21 3.60
N PHE A 347 11.62 -22.48 3.90
CA PHE A 347 12.33 -23.61 3.32
C PHE A 347 11.66 -24.12 2.03
N GLY A 348 12.47 -24.60 1.09
CA GLY A 348 12.00 -25.25 -0.12
C GLY A 348 11.17 -24.33 -1.04
N THR A 349 11.25 -23.01 -0.88
CA THR A 349 10.61 -22.06 -1.79
C THR A 349 11.09 -22.37 -3.22
N PRO A 350 10.18 -22.58 -4.19
CA PRO A 350 10.58 -22.95 -5.53
C PRO A 350 11.57 -21.95 -6.13
N GLU A 351 12.65 -22.46 -6.72
CA GLU A 351 13.52 -21.65 -7.55
C GLU A 351 12.81 -21.29 -8.85
N LEU A 352 13.24 -20.18 -9.46
CA LEU A 352 12.66 -19.72 -10.71
C LEU A 352 12.89 -20.78 -11.80
N PRO A 353 11.85 -21.24 -12.54
CA PRO A 353 12.03 -22.14 -13.65
C PRO A 353 12.96 -21.54 -14.73
N PRO A 354 13.71 -22.37 -15.49
CA PRO A 354 14.51 -21.88 -16.59
C PRO A 354 13.67 -21.04 -17.57
N HIS A 355 14.20 -19.88 -17.96
CA HIS A 355 13.55 -18.95 -18.88
C HIS A 355 12.16 -18.45 -18.43
N TYR A 356 11.80 -18.52 -17.14
CA TYR A 356 10.47 -18.10 -16.66
C TYR A 356 10.09 -16.68 -17.08
N ASN A 357 11.05 -15.75 -17.08
CA ASN A 357 10.81 -14.37 -17.52
C ASN A 357 10.59 -14.24 -19.05
N GLU A 358 10.85 -15.30 -19.81
CA GLU A 358 10.64 -15.39 -21.27
C GLU A 358 9.37 -16.18 -21.62
N TRP A 359 8.70 -16.81 -20.64
CA TRP A 359 7.47 -17.57 -20.89
C TRP A 359 6.37 -16.68 -21.46
N ASN A 360 5.57 -17.24 -22.37
CA ASN A 360 4.43 -16.57 -23.00
C ASN A 360 3.07 -17.06 -22.48
N GLU A 361 3.02 -18.27 -21.92
CA GLU A 361 1.79 -18.88 -21.43
C GLU A 361 1.44 -18.35 -20.04
N ASN A 362 0.42 -17.50 -19.96
CA ASN A 362 0.04 -16.79 -18.74
C ASN A 362 -0.39 -17.74 -17.63
N GLU A 363 -1.19 -18.76 -17.95
CA GLU A 363 -1.73 -19.69 -16.95
C GLU A 363 -0.68 -20.61 -16.32
N ASP A 364 0.35 -21.02 -17.07
CA ASP A 364 1.45 -21.80 -16.50
C ASP A 364 2.22 -20.98 -15.45
N MET A 365 2.41 -19.68 -15.72
CA MET A 365 3.04 -18.76 -14.77
C MET A 365 2.16 -18.54 -13.53
N VAL A 366 0.85 -18.36 -13.71
CA VAL A 366 -0.12 -18.20 -12.60
C VAL A 366 -0.19 -19.46 -11.74
N ALA A 367 -0.26 -20.65 -12.36
CA ALA A 367 -0.27 -21.91 -11.65
C ALA A 367 0.99 -22.12 -10.82
N PHE A 368 2.17 -21.82 -11.40
CA PHE A 368 3.44 -21.84 -10.68
C PHE A 368 3.44 -20.86 -9.50
N HIS A 369 2.96 -19.63 -9.72
CA HIS A 369 2.87 -18.62 -8.67
C HIS A 369 1.99 -19.07 -7.50
N LEU A 370 0.78 -19.58 -7.78
CA LEU A 370 -0.16 -20.04 -6.75
C LEU A 370 0.40 -21.22 -5.96
N ALA A 371 1.02 -22.19 -6.63
CA ALA A 371 1.69 -23.31 -5.94
C ALA A 371 2.82 -22.82 -5.03
N ALA A 372 3.68 -21.93 -5.54
CA ALA A 372 4.81 -21.38 -4.80
C ALA A 372 4.38 -20.51 -3.61
N ILE A 373 3.32 -19.69 -3.76
CA ILE A 373 2.89 -18.80 -2.68
C ILE A 373 2.13 -19.56 -1.59
N HIS A 374 1.31 -20.55 -1.95
CA HIS A 374 0.63 -21.43 -0.98
C HIS A 374 1.63 -22.23 -0.13
N GLN A 375 2.74 -22.71 -0.72
CA GLN A 375 3.80 -23.37 0.02
C GLN A 375 4.48 -22.43 1.03
N GLN A 376 4.71 -21.17 0.67
CA GLN A 376 5.30 -20.18 1.57
C GLN A 376 4.31 -19.77 2.68
N LEU A 377 3.03 -19.57 2.34
CA LEU A 377 1.98 -19.22 3.29
C LEU A 377 1.75 -20.31 4.35
N GLN A 378 1.82 -21.60 3.98
CA GLN A 378 1.72 -22.71 4.94
C GLN A 378 2.89 -22.76 5.94
N GLN A 379 4.06 -22.24 5.58
CA GLN A 379 5.17 -22.11 6.53
C GLN A 379 4.95 -20.93 7.48
N ALA A 380 4.49 -19.79 6.95
CA ALA A 380 4.10 -18.65 7.77
C ALA A 380 2.96 -19.00 8.74
N TYR A 381 1.99 -19.82 8.32
CA TYR A 381 0.89 -20.34 9.15
C TYR A 381 1.38 -21.02 10.43
N VAL A 382 2.38 -21.90 10.31
CA VAL A 382 2.98 -22.60 11.45
C VAL A 382 3.68 -21.63 12.39
N GLY A 383 4.42 -20.67 11.83
CA GLY A 383 5.07 -19.60 12.60
C GLY A 383 4.08 -18.70 13.35
N MET A 384 2.98 -18.31 12.68
CA MET A 384 1.91 -17.53 13.28
C MET A 384 1.21 -18.31 14.41
N ALA A 385 1.02 -19.62 14.26
CA ALA A 385 0.46 -20.45 15.34
C ALA A 385 1.37 -20.48 16.57
N LEU A 386 2.69 -20.64 16.38
CA LEU A 386 3.65 -20.58 17.47
C LEU A 386 3.71 -19.18 18.11
N ALA A 387 3.60 -18.12 17.31
CA ALA A 387 3.54 -16.74 17.80
C ALA A 387 2.33 -16.53 18.71
N VAL A 388 1.15 -16.95 18.26
CA VAL A 388 -0.10 -16.88 19.05
C VAL A 388 0.01 -17.71 20.33
N ALA A 389 0.45 -18.98 20.23
CA ALA A 389 0.59 -19.88 21.39
C ALA A 389 1.57 -19.35 22.44
N SER A 390 2.66 -18.70 22.00
CA SER A 390 3.69 -18.15 22.90
C SER A 390 3.44 -16.70 23.33
N ASN A 391 2.34 -16.08 22.89
CA ASN A 391 2.02 -14.66 23.08
C ASN A 391 3.16 -13.73 22.63
N ARG A 392 3.69 -13.99 21.43
CA ARG A 392 4.75 -13.23 20.77
C ARG A 392 4.23 -12.57 19.50
N SER A 393 4.79 -11.42 19.14
CA SER A 393 4.51 -10.80 17.83
C SER A 393 5.13 -11.65 16.71
N PHE A 394 4.52 -11.67 15.52
CA PHE A 394 5.07 -12.41 14.38
C PHE A 394 5.76 -11.47 13.39
N ILE A 395 7.02 -11.74 13.07
CA ILE A 395 7.75 -11.07 12.00
C ILE A 395 7.54 -11.89 10.73
N LEU A 396 6.89 -11.30 9.72
CA LEU A 396 6.68 -11.95 8.44
C LEU A 396 8.02 -12.36 7.82
N PRO A 397 8.13 -13.53 7.19
CA PRO A 397 9.25 -13.81 6.31
C PRO A 397 9.14 -12.99 5.01
N GLN A 398 10.25 -12.86 4.28
CA GLN A 398 10.20 -12.27 2.94
C GLN A 398 9.64 -13.28 1.94
N PHE A 399 8.36 -13.13 1.60
CA PHE A 399 7.73 -13.91 0.54
C PHE A 399 8.29 -13.52 -0.83
N LYS A 400 8.32 -14.49 -1.75
CA LYS A 400 8.66 -14.31 -3.18
C LYS A 400 7.39 -14.43 -4.02
N CYS A 401 7.13 -13.42 -4.83
CA CYS A 401 6.06 -13.43 -5.84
C CYS A 401 6.63 -13.65 -7.23
N PHE A 402 5.93 -14.47 -8.00
CA PHE A 402 6.27 -14.89 -9.36
C PHE A 402 5.24 -14.40 -10.39
N CYS A 403 4.17 -13.79 -9.90
CA CYS A 403 3.15 -13.14 -10.69
C CYS A 403 2.74 -11.86 -9.99
N ASP A 404 2.36 -10.88 -10.78
CA ASP A 404 1.81 -9.62 -10.29
C ASP A 404 0.35 -9.78 -9.87
N HIS A 405 -0.12 -8.94 -8.95
CA HIS A 405 -1.52 -8.89 -8.56
C HIS A 405 -2.08 -7.54 -9.03
N ILE A 406 -3.07 -7.56 -9.92
CA ILE A 406 -3.76 -6.37 -10.39
C ILE A 406 -5.27 -6.59 -10.48
N TRP A 407 -6.09 -5.53 -10.48
CA TRP A 407 -7.57 -5.57 -10.62
C TRP A 407 -8.09 -6.09 -11.97
N TYR A 408 -7.21 -6.48 -12.89
CA TYR A 408 -7.56 -6.97 -14.22
C TYR A 408 -6.57 -8.06 -14.66
N SER A 409 -6.76 -8.62 -15.85
CA SER A 409 -5.92 -9.71 -16.32
C SER A 409 -4.47 -9.27 -16.55
N VAL A 410 -3.53 -10.10 -16.12
CA VAL A 410 -2.11 -9.95 -16.42
C VAL A 410 -1.74 -10.52 -17.80
N VAL A 411 -0.62 -10.04 -18.34
CA VAL A 411 0.03 -10.58 -19.53
C VAL A 411 1.40 -11.07 -19.11
N ARG A 412 1.66 -12.38 -19.28
CA ARG A 412 2.91 -13.02 -18.85
C ARG A 412 3.19 -12.75 -17.38
N CYS A 413 2.14 -12.86 -16.57
CA CYS A 413 2.16 -12.59 -15.14
C CYS A 413 2.51 -11.14 -14.72
N ARG A 414 2.40 -10.17 -15.62
CA ARG A 414 2.72 -8.75 -15.37
C ARG A 414 1.58 -7.84 -15.82
N VAL A 415 1.58 -6.63 -15.30
CA VAL A 415 0.82 -5.51 -15.89
C VAL A 415 1.29 -5.29 -17.33
N VAL A 416 0.38 -4.91 -18.23
CA VAL A 416 0.66 -4.73 -19.66
C VAL A 416 1.82 -3.77 -19.91
N ASP A 417 1.91 -2.70 -19.13
CA ASP A 417 2.94 -1.66 -19.31
C ASP A 417 4.23 -1.95 -18.49
N ALA A 418 4.30 -3.07 -17.78
CA ALA A 418 5.39 -3.45 -16.89
C ALA A 418 6.12 -4.73 -17.35
N GLN A 419 6.16 -5.01 -18.66
CA GLN A 419 6.69 -6.27 -19.18
C GLN A 419 8.20 -6.49 -18.92
N GLU A 420 8.93 -5.44 -18.56
CA GLU A 420 10.36 -5.51 -18.20
C GLU A 420 10.59 -5.92 -16.72
N MET A 421 9.54 -5.94 -15.89
CA MET A 421 9.65 -6.31 -14.47
C MET A 421 10.19 -7.75 -14.32
N PRO A 422 11.30 -7.99 -13.59
CA PRO A 422 11.82 -9.35 -13.43
C PRO A 422 11.07 -10.11 -12.34
N PHE A 423 10.93 -11.44 -12.49
CA PHE A 423 10.54 -12.35 -11.40
C PHE A 423 11.73 -13.21 -10.94
N PRO A 424 11.77 -13.62 -9.65
CA PRO A 424 10.80 -13.27 -8.60
C PRO A 424 11.03 -11.87 -8.02
N VAL A 425 9.97 -11.29 -7.46
CA VAL A 425 10.00 -10.04 -6.69
C VAL A 425 9.69 -10.29 -5.22
N PRO A 426 10.13 -9.42 -4.28
CA PRO A 426 9.63 -9.42 -2.91
C PRO A 426 8.12 -9.26 -2.97
N CYS A 427 7.39 -10.22 -2.39
CA CYS A 427 5.94 -10.12 -2.42
C CYS A 427 5.45 -9.11 -1.38
N PRO A 428 4.63 -8.13 -1.78
CA PRO A 428 4.08 -7.17 -0.84
C PRO A 428 3.12 -7.80 0.16
N GLN A 429 3.11 -7.26 1.38
CA GLN A 429 2.18 -7.72 2.40
C GLN A 429 0.71 -7.55 1.98
N ASP A 430 0.35 -6.46 1.30
CA ASP A 430 -1.01 -6.17 0.83
C ASP A 430 -1.47 -7.04 -0.36
N TYR A 431 -0.55 -7.76 -1.01
CA TYR A 431 -0.92 -8.78 -2.01
C TYR A 431 -1.41 -10.07 -1.35
N LEU A 432 -0.87 -10.40 -0.18
CA LEU A 432 -1.07 -11.71 0.46
C LEU A 432 -2.10 -11.67 1.57
N PHE A 433 -2.19 -10.55 2.28
CA PHE A 433 -2.94 -10.41 3.50
C PHE A 433 -3.85 -9.19 3.48
N ASP A 434 -4.81 -9.18 4.41
CA ASP A 434 -5.64 -8.06 4.76
C ASP A 434 -5.14 -7.45 6.09
N PRO A 435 -4.28 -6.40 6.06
CA PRO A 435 -3.66 -5.90 7.27
C PRO A 435 -4.62 -5.33 8.31
N ASP A 436 -5.84 -4.96 7.88
CA ASP A 436 -6.90 -4.48 8.78
C ASP A 436 -7.33 -5.59 9.76
N ARG A 437 -7.25 -6.85 9.32
CA ARG A 437 -7.75 -8.00 10.07
C ARG A 437 -6.73 -8.65 10.99
N TYR A 438 -5.50 -8.15 11.06
CA TYR A 438 -4.48 -8.73 11.94
C TYR A 438 -4.89 -8.70 13.41
N THR A 439 -5.57 -7.63 13.83
CA THR A 439 -5.99 -7.42 15.22
C THR A 439 -7.49 -7.64 15.44
N ASP A 440 -8.21 -8.19 14.47
CA ASP A 440 -9.62 -8.54 14.63
C ASP A 440 -9.84 -9.41 15.86
N ASP A 441 -10.93 -9.13 16.59
CA ASP A 441 -11.33 -9.81 17.81
C ASP A 441 -11.80 -11.24 17.47
N ALA A 442 -10.84 -12.16 17.35
CA ALA A 442 -11.03 -13.50 16.83
C ALA A 442 -11.40 -14.54 17.91
N GLY A 443 -12.00 -14.10 19.02
CA GLY A 443 -12.35 -14.97 20.15
C GLY A 443 -11.23 -15.04 21.20
N PRO A 444 -11.05 -16.18 21.90
CA PRO A 444 -10.23 -16.26 23.11
C PRO A 444 -8.71 -16.18 22.89
N LEU A 445 -8.25 -16.12 21.63
CA LEU A 445 -6.82 -16.06 21.31
C LEU A 445 -6.28 -14.63 21.40
N PRO A 446 -5.03 -14.44 21.84
CA PRO A 446 -4.43 -13.10 21.91
C PRO A 446 -4.38 -12.43 20.53
N PRO A 447 -4.42 -11.09 20.46
CA PRO A 447 -4.21 -10.35 19.23
C PRO A 447 -2.87 -10.71 18.57
N MET A 448 -2.86 -10.84 17.25
CA MET A 448 -1.67 -11.16 16.49
C MET A 448 -1.06 -9.86 15.97
N HIS A 449 0.00 -9.43 16.64
CA HIS A 449 0.76 -8.27 16.22
C HIS A 449 1.78 -8.69 15.15
N ILE A 450 1.62 -8.16 13.93
CA ILE A 450 2.49 -8.45 12.80
C ILE A 450 3.57 -7.38 12.64
N ARG A 451 4.77 -7.79 12.22
CA ARG A 451 5.88 -6.94 11.77
C ARG A 451 6.25 -7.26 10.31
N PRO A 452 6.66 -6.26 9.51
CA PRO A 452 7.06 -6.47 8.12
C PRO A 452 8.34 -7.31 8.03
N ALA A 453 8.62 -7.87 6.85
CA ALA A 453 9.81 -8.71 6.65
C ALA A 453 11.13 -8.01 6.95
N GLY A 454 11.22 -6.71 6.64
CA GLY A 454 12.38 -5.87 6.94
C GLY A 454 12.52 -5.45 8.40
N PHE A 455 11.71 -5.96 9.34
CA PHE A 455 11.68 -5.48 10.72
C PHE A 455 13.03 -5.57 11.43
N LEU A 456 13.73 -6.71 11.36
CA LEU A 456 15.03 -6.88 12.02
C LEU A 456 16.15 -6.07 11.35
N ALA A 457 15.98 -5.66 10.09
CA ALA A 457 16.90 -4.76 9.39
C ALA A 457 16.60 -3.28 9.67
N ASN A 458 15.41 -2.94 10.20
CA ASN A 458 15.02 -1.56 10.45
C ASN A 458 15.95 -0.92 11.50
N GLU A 459 16.44 0.29 11.23
CA GLU A 459 17.34 1.02 12.13
C GLU A 459 16.72 1.30 13.50
N ARG A 460 15.38 1.46 13.57
CA ARG A 460 14.65 1.68 14.83
C ARG A 460 14.46 0.42 15.67
N THR A 461 14.71 -0.76 15.11
CA THR A 461 14.69 -2.01 15.88
C THR A 461 15.91 -2.05 16.80
N PRO A 462 15.74 -2.15 18.12
CA PRO A 462 16.86 -2.14 19.06
C PRO A 462 17.83 -3.32 18.88
N ALA A 463 19.11 -3.09 19.16
CA ALA A 463 20.14 -4.13 19.12
C ALA A 463 19.80 -5.32 20.05
N GLU A 464 19.22 -5.05 21.23
CA GLU A 464 18.75 -6.08 22.16
C GLU A 464 17.70 -7.03 21.56
N VAL A 465 16.98 -6.63 20.51
CA VAL A 465 16.06 -7.49 19.75
C VAL A 465 16.82 -8.19 18.62
N LYS A 466 17.59 -7.43 17.82
CA LYS A 466 18.34 -7.94 16.65
C LYS A 466 19.34 -9.03 17.02
N ASP A 467 20.03 -8.86 18.14
CA ASP A 467 21.13 -9.74 18.56
C ASP A 467 20.65 -10.91 19.44
N SER A 468 19.36 -10.93 19.81
CA SER A 468 18.78 -11.90 20.73
C SER A 468 17.91 -12.92 19.99
N VAL A 469 18.54 -13.67 19.09
CA VAL A 469 17.87 -14.68 18.23
C VAL A 469 18.20 -16.09 18.70
N LEU A 470 17.19 -16.95 18.82
CA LEU A 470 17.32 -18.40 19.00
C LEU A 470 16.64 -19.12 17.85
N THR A 471 17.37 -19.98 17.14
CA THR A 471 16.78 -20.85 16.13
C THR A 471 16.18 -22.08 16.79
N LEU A 472 14.86 -22.25 16.67
CA LEU A 472 14.16 -23.47 17.06
C LEU A 472 14.17 -24.43 15.88
N ARG A 473 14.81 -25.60 16.05
CA ARG A 473 14.94 -26.60 14.99
C ARG A 473 14.30 -27.93 15.41
N PRO A 474 13.05 -28.19 15.04
CA PRO A 474 12.41 -29.47 15.26
C PRO A 474 13.18 -30.59 14.53
N SER A 475 13.58 -31.65 15.23
CA SER A 475 14.50 -32.64 14.68
C SER A 475 14.03 -34.06 14.93
N ALA A 476 13.84 -34.84 13.85
CA ALA A 476 13.51 -36.26 13.96
C ALA A 476 14.63 -37.11 14.60
N ALA A 477 15.86 -36.57 14.68
CA ALA A 477 16.97 -37.21 15.37
C ALA A 477 16.81 -37.17 16.90
N LEU A 478 15.99 -36.24 17.42
CA LEU A 478 15.71 -36.13 18.84
C LEU A 478 14.52 -37.04 19.19
N THR A 479 14.81 -38.21 19.75
CA THR A 479 13.81 -39.27 20.02
C THR A 479 13.07 -39.13 21.35
N CYS A 480 13.49 -38.19 22.21
CA CYS A 480 12.77 -37.86 23.44
C CYS A 480 11.51 -37.04 23.11
N THR A 481 10.59 -36.92 24.07
CA THR A 481 9.36 -36.10 23.93
C THR A 481 9.32 -34.90 24.88
N ASP A 482 10.24 -34.85 25.84
CA ASP A 482 10.31 -33.92 26.96
C ASP A 482 11.71 -33.33 27.14
N CYS A 483 12.56 -33.42 26.12
CA CYS A 483 13.93 -32.92 26.18
C CYS A 483 14.24 -31.97 25.02
N VAL A 484 15.29 -31.18 25.19
CA VAL A 484 15.81 -30.25 24.17
C VAL A 484 17.32 -30.27 24.18
N GLN A 485 17.94 -29.96 23.05
CA GLN A 485 19.40 -29.89 22.93
C GLN A 485 19.82 -28.52 22.41
N LEU A 486 20.47 -27.73 23.28
CA LEU A 486 21.05 -26.44 22.90
C LEU A 486 22.42 -26.68 22.26
N GLY A 487 22.58 -26.23 21.02
CA GLY A 487 23.83 -26.21 20.29
C GLY A 487 24.10 -24.84 19.68
N LYS A 488 25.03 -24.82 18.73
CA LYS A 488 25.35 -23.65 17.91
C LYS A 488 25.34 -24.04 16.43
N ALA A 489 24.86 -23.14 15.59
CA ALA A 489 25.06 -23.23 14.14
C ALA A 489 26.52 -22.95 13.77
N THR A 490 26.84 -23.10 12.48
CA THR A 490 28.17 -22.85 11.93
C THR A 490 28.66 -21.41 12.13
N ASP A 491 27.74 -20.44 12.14
CA ASP A 491 28.02 -19.03 12.42
C ASP A 491 28.09 -18.69 13.92
N GLY A 492 27.96 -19.70 14.79
CA GLY A 492 27.96 -19.55 16.25
C GLY A 492 26.61 -19.14 16.85
N SER A 493 25.58 -18.89 16.05
CA SER A 493 24.24 -18.56 16.53
C SER A 493 23.63 -19.73 17.31
N PRO A 494 22.84 -19.49 18.38
CA PRO A 494 22.29 -20.56 19.19
C PRO A 494 21.16 -21.29 18.45
N VAL A 495 21.19 -22.62 18.50
CA VAL A 495 20.18 -23.50 17.92
C VAL A 495 19.65 -24.42 19.01
N LEU A 496 18.33 -24.45 19.20
CA LEU A 496 17.66 -25.38 20.09
C LEU A 496 16.99 -26.47 19.27
N GLU A 497 17.49 -27.69 19.37
CA GLU A 497 16.78 -28.84 18.83
C GLU A 497 15.62 -29.23 19.75
N VAL A 498 14.45 -29.41 19.15
CA VAL A 498 13.23 -29.83 19.84
C VAL A 498 12.63 -31.05 19.15
N PRO A 499 11.87 -31.92 19.85
CA PRO A 499 11.18 -33.02 19.21
C PRO A 499 10.16 -32.49 18.19
N PRO A 500 9.93 -33.19 17.07
CA PRO A 500 8.97 -32.76 16.07
C PRO A 500 7.54 -32.95 16.56
N SER A 501 6.60 -32.22 15.96
CA SER A 501 5.15 -32.40 16.17
C SER A 501 4.64 -32.18 17.60
N LEU A 502 5.39 -31.51 18.47
CA LEU A 502 4.92 -31.13 19.80
C LEU A 502 3.80 -30.09 19.74
N THR A 503 2.75 -30.27 20.54
CA THR A 503 1.71 -29.24 20.73
C THR A 503 2.23 -28.08 21.59
N ASP A 504 1.50 -26.97 21.64
CA ASP A 504 1.77 -25.86 22.55
C ASP A 504 1.95 -26.30 24.02
N ALA A 505 1.08 -27.17 24.53
CA ALA A 505 1.13 -27.69 25.89
C ALA A 505 2.40 -28.49 26.18
N GLN A 506 3.04 -29.07 25.17
CA GLN A 506 4.29 -29.83 25.27
C GLN A 506 5.52 -28.95 25.01
N LEU A 507 5.45 -28.10 23.99
CA LEU A 507 6.58 -27.31 23.52
C LEU A 507 6.86 -26.11 24.43
N LEU A 508 5.83 -25.36 24.84
CA LEU A 508 6.04 -24.12 25.59
C LEU A 508 6.77 -24.33 26.94
N PRO A 509 6.48 -25.38 27.74
CA PRO A 509 7.27 -25.68 28.94
C PRO A 509 8.76 -25.90 28.65
N LEU A 510 9.10 -26.54 27.52
CA LEU A 510 10.49 -26.76 27.10
C LEU A 510 11.20 -25.46 26.68
N LEU A 511 10.43 -24.47 26.22
CA LEU A 511 10.94 -23.16 25.81
C LEU A 511 11.04 -22.14 26.95
N GLU A 512 10.50 -22.44 28.14
CA GLU A 512 10.48 -21.52 29.28
C GLU A 512 11.89 -21.01 29.66
N PRO A 513 12.95 -21.86 29.75
CA PRO A 513 14.31 -21.39 30.04
C PRO A 513 14.90 -20.47 28.96
N TYR A 514 14.29 -20.46 27.77
CA TYR A 514 14.76 -19.77 26.57
C TYR A 514 13.95 -18.51 26.26
N ARG A 515 13.02 -18.09 27.15
CA ARG A 515 12.25 -16.85 26.96
C ARG A 515 13.10 -15.59 26.85
N ARG A 516 14.32 -15.61 27.41
CA ARG A 516 15.31 -14.52 27.33
C ARG A 516 15.66 -14.11 25.89
N TYR A 517 15.53 -15.03 24.94
CA TYR A 517 15.71 -14.72 23.53
C TYR A 517 14.51 -13.93 23.01
N ARG A 518 14.78 -12.73 22.50
CA ARG A 518 13.74 -11.81 22.03
C ARG A 518 13.13 -12.29 20.73
N VAL A 519 13.88 -13.00 19.89
CA VAL A 519 13.39 -13.57 18.63
C VAL A 519 13.54 -15.08 18.65
N TRP A 520 12.45 -15.79 18.45
CA TRP A 520 12.45 -17.22 18.15
C TRP A 520 12.29 -17.42 16.64
N LYS A 521 13.31 -18.00 16.00
CA LYS A 521 13.34 -18.28 14.57
C LYS A 521 13.05 -19.76 14.35
N LEU A 522 11.84 -20.10 13.87
CA LEU A 522 11.48 -21.48 13.60
C LEU A 522 12.04 -21.94 12.26
N SER A 523 12.93 -22.92 12.29
CA SER A 523 13.47 -23.61 11.11
C SER A 523 12.69 -24.89 10.83
N MET A 524 12.40 -25.17 9.55
CA MET A 524 11.65 -26.37 9.13
C MET A 524 12.47 -27.31 8.24
N ASP A 525 13.75 -27.01 8.04
CA ASP A 525 14.68 -27.72 7.17
C ASP A 525 14.86 -29.21 7.51
N SER A 526 14.75 -29.58 8.80
CA SER A 526 14.98 -30.95 9.30
C SER A 526 13.74 -31.84 9.41
N VAL A 527 12.53 -31.33 9.14
CA VAL A 527 11.29 -32.11 9.35
C VAL A 527 10.56 -32.55 8.09
N GLY A 528 10.98 -32.07 6.91
CA GLY A 528 10.44 -32.46 5.61
C GLY A 528 8.99 -32.04 5.32
N SER A 529 8.25 -31.54 6.31
CA SER A 529 6.90 -30.97 6.14
C SER A 529 6.58 -29.96 7.25
N PRO A 530 5.86 -28.85 6.96
CA PRO A 530 5.58 -27.81 7.96
C PRO A 530 4.77 -28.32 9.18
N GLN A 531 3.87 -29.29 8.99
CA GLN A 531 3.07 -29.89 10.07
C GLN A 531 3.91 -30.57 11.17
N ARG A 532 5.14 -30.97 10.84
CA ARG A 532 6.07 -31.60 11.80
C ARG A 532 6.90 -30.58 12.57
N ALA A 533 6.90 -29.31 12.18
CA ALA A 533 7.63 -28.27 12.87
C ALA A 533 6.92 -27.82 14.16
N PHE A 534 5.59 -27.86 14.19
CA PHE A 534 4.79 -27.56 15.37
C PHE A 534 3.43 -28.26 15.28
N GLY A 535 3.07 -29.02 16.32
CA GLY A 535 1.86 -29.86 16.37
C GLY A 535 0.56 -29.08 16.59
N GLY A 536 0.64 -27.76 16.78
CA GLY A 536 -0.49 -26.87 16.97
C GLY A 536 -0.97 -26.79 18.40
N PHE A 537 -2.25 -26.48 18.56
CA PHE A 537 -2.89 -26.30 19.86
C PHE A 537 -3.37 -27.64 20.43
N ALA A 538 -3.12 -27.86 21.72
CA ALA A 538 -3.69 -28.98 22.48
C ALA A 538 -5.20 -28.80 22.67
N ASP A 539 -5.66 -27.56 22.85
CA ASP A 539 -7.09 -27.22 22.87
C ASP A 539 -7.66 -27.13 21.45
N ALA A 540 -8.71 -27.92 21.18
CA ALA A 540 -9.38 -27.96 19.89
C ALA A 540 -10.12 -26.65 19.57
N ALA A 541 -10.64 -25.95 20.59
CA ALA A 541 -11.31 -24.67 20.38
C ALA A 541 -10.30 -23.58 19.97
N ALA A 542 -9.15 -23.51 20.65
CA ALA A 542 -8.02 -22.68 20.23
C ALA A 542 -7.59 -22.98 18.78
N ALA A 543 -7.46 -24.25 18.41
CA ALA A 543 -7.10 -24.64 17.05
C ALA A 543 -8.11 -24.15 15.99
N ALA A 544 -9.41 -24.34 16.24
CA ALA A 544 -10.48 -23.88 15.35
C ALA A 544 -10.53 -22.35 15.23
N ASN A 545 -10.37 -21.64 16.34
CA ASN A 545 -10.33 -20.17 16.35
C ASN A 545 -9.12 -19.63 15.57
N PHE A 546 -7.95 -20.28 15.71
CA PHE A 546 -6.76 -19.91 14.96
C PHE A 546 -6.96 -20.10 13.45
N ASP A 547 -7.47 -21.25 13.03
CA ASP A 547 -7.74 -21.54 11.62
C ASP A 547 -8.71 -20.54 11.00
N GLY A 548 -9.83 -20.29 11.68
CA GLY A 548 -10.82 -19.31 11.23
C GLY A 548 -10.23 -17.89 11.14
N ARG A 549 -9.29 -17.53 12.03
CA ARG A 549 -8.56 -16.24 11.94
C ARG A 549 -7.69 -16.18 10.69
N MET A 550 -6.92 -17.23 10.39
CA MET A 550 -6.02 -17.24 9.24
C MET A 550 -6.78 -17.10 7.91
N GLU A 551 -7.94 -17.75 7.78
CA GLU A 551 -8.80 -17.64 6.58
C GLU A 551 -9.29 -16.22 6.32
N ARG A 552 -9.59 -15.47 7.39
CA ARG A 552 -10.03 -14.07 7.30
C ARG A 552 -8.90 -13.12 6.92
N ILE A 553 -7.68 -13.38 7.42
CA ILE A 553 -6.50 -12.54 7.20
C ILE A 553 -5.94 -12.70 5.79
N THR A 554 -6.02 -13.87 5.18
CA THR A 554 -5.55 -14.05 3.80
C THR A 554 -6.39 -13.30 2.77
N GLY A 555 -5.71 -12.71 1.79
CA GLY A 555 -6.33 -12.08 0.64
C GLY A 555 -6.79 -13.06 -0.43
N GLU A 556 -7.13 -12.50 -1.57
CA GLU A 556 -7.38 -13.20 -2.83
C GLU A 556 -6.32 -12.71 -3.82
N TRP A 557 -6.05 -13.52 -4.84
CA TRP A 557 -5.15 -13.14 -5.92
C TRP A 557 -5.95 -13.01 -7.21
N CYS A 558 -5.68 -11.97 -8.00
CA CYS A 558 -6.35 -11.63 -9.27
C CYS A 558 -5.32 -11.37 -10.37
N CYS A 559 -5.58 -11.60 -11.66
CA CYS A 559 -6.78 -12.19 -12.26
C CYS A 559 -6.44 -13.11 -13.44
N ARG A 560 -7.10 -14.27 -13.46
CA ARG A 560 -7.15 -15.14 -14.64
C ARG A 560 -8.11 -14.56 -15.67
N ARG A 561 -7.81 -14.74 -16.96
CA ARG A 561 -8.72 -14.31 -18.04
C ARG A 561 -9.89 -15.27 -18.15
N GLU A 562 -11.10 -14.75 -18.29
CA GLU A 562 -12.32 -15.57 -18.41
C GLU A 562 -12.22 -16.59 -19.56
N GLU A 563 -11.67 -16.16 -20.69
CA GLU A 563 -11.41 -16.98 -21.88
C GLU A 563 -10.37 -18.09 -21.66
N GLU A 564 -9.48 -17.96 -20.66
CA GLU A 564 -8.46 -18.97 -20.33
C GLU A 564 -8.97 -20.00 -19.30
N LEU A 565 -10.06 -19.70 -18.57
CA LEU A 565 -10.63 -20.58 -17.53
C LEU A 565 -11.08 -21.95 -18.05
N ALA A 566 -11.60 -22.02 -19.27
CA ALA A 566 -12.07 -23.27 -19.88
C ALA A 566 -10.92 -24.16 -20.36
N ARG A 567 -9.74 -23.58 -20.61
CA ARG A 567 -8.59 -24.27 -21.22
C ARG A 567 -7.76 -25.04 -20.20
N TYR A 568 -7.74 -24.58 -18.95
CA TYR A 568 -6.97 -25.20 -17.88
C TYR A 568 -7.93 -25.70 -16.80
N ARG A 569 -8.02 -27.03 -16.61
CA ARG A 569 -8.86 -27.70 -15.59
C ARG A 569 -8.35 -27.47 -14.16
N MET A 570 -7.82 -26.29 -13.86
CA MET A 570 -7.32 -25.90 -12.56
C MET A 570 -8.17 -24.74 -12.05
N GLU A 571 -9.17 -25.09 -11.25
CA GLU A 571 -9.97 -24.24 -10.35
C GLU A 571 -11.00 -23.24 -10.89
N GLY A 572 -11.04 -22.87 -12.18
CA GLY A 572 -12.18 -22.12 -12.75
C GLY A 572 -12.55 -20.78 -12.05
N GLN A 573 -11.67 -20.26 -11.18
CA GLN A 573 -11.88 -19.05 -10.38
C GLN A 573 -11.08 -17.89 -10.96
N GLN A 574 -11.74 -16.75 -11.20
CA GLN A 574 -11.06 -15.51 -11.61
C GLN A 574 -10.22 -14.91 -10.48
N HIS A 575 -10.67 -15.10 -9.23
CA HIS A 575 -10.05 -14.60 -8.01
C HIS A 575 -9.75 -15.78 -7.05
N PRO A 576 -8.70 -16.58 -7.30
CA PRO A 576 -8.32 -17.65 -6.38
C PRO A 576 -8.05 -17.10 -4.97
N LYS A 577 -8.70 -17.72 -3.98
CA LYS A 577 -8.45 -17.44 -2.57
C LYS A 577 -7.06 -17.95 -2.18
N LEU A 578 -6.23 -17.08 -1.60
CA LEU A 578 -4.95 -17.50 -1.05
C LEU A 578 -5.18 -18.29 0.23
N ARG A 579 -4.56 -19.46 0.33
CA ARG A 579 -4.71 -20.36 1.48
C ARG A 579 -3.41 -20.50 2.26
N MET A 580 -3.51 -20.36 3.58
CA MET A 580 -2.43 -20.66 4.52
C MET A 580 -2.40 -22.12 4.94
N ASN A 581 -3.48 -22.86 4.71
CA ASN A 581 -3.69 -24.23 5.17
C ASN A 581 -4.02 -25.24 4.05
N PRO A 582 -3.47 -25.14 2.82
CA PRO A 582 -3.83 -26.04 1.72
C PRO A 582 -3.50 -27.52 1.97
N GLN A 583 -2.51 -27.83 2.82
CA GLN A 583 -2.08 -29.21 3.08
C GLN A 583 -2.64 -29.77 4.39
N PHE A 584 -2.72 -28.93 5.43
CA PHE A 584 -3.25 -29.29 6.74
C PHE A 584 -3.71 -28.04 7.49
N ASN A 585 -4.58 -28.25 8.48
CA ASN A 585 -4.98 -27.23 9.45
C ASN A 585 -4.99 -27.82 10.87
N TYR A 586 -4.88 -26.96 11.88
CA TYR A 586 -4.71 -27.39 13.26
C TYR A 586 -6.01 -27.91 13.88
N SER A 587 -7.16 -27.42 13.45
CA SER A 587 -8.48 -27.91 13.89
C SER A 587 -8.69 -29.38 13.54
N SER A 588 -8.37 -29.79 12.31
CA SER A 588 -8.45 -31.20 11.89
C SER A 588 -7.42 -32.06 12.60
N MET A 589 -6.20 -31.55 12.82
CA MET A 589 -5.18 -32.25 13.60
C MET A 589 -5.61 -32.46 15.06
N ALA A 590 -6.24 -31.47 15.69
CA ALA A 590 -6.75 -31.58 17.05
C ALA A 590 -7.91 -32.59 17.14
N ALA A 591 -8.83 -32.56 16.18
CA ALA A 591 -9.93 -33.53 16.11
C ALA A 591 -9.42 -34.98 15.95
N ALA A 592 -8.40 -35.20 15.11
CA ALA A 592 -7.80 -36.51 14.94
C ALA A 592 -7.19 -37.06 16.25
N ARG A 593 -6.52 -36.21 17.04
CA ARG A 593 -5.98 -36.57 18.37
C ARG A 593 -7.08 -36.95 19.37
N GLY A 594 -8.20 -36.22 19.36
CA GLY A 594 -9.34 -36.48 20.24
C GLY A 594 -10.08 -37.78 19.91
N SER A 595 -10.04 -38.24 18.66
CA SER A 595 -10.65 -39.53 18.25
C SER A 595 -9.82 -40.77 18.62
N THR A 596 -8.56 -40.57 19.00
CA THR A 596 -7.61 -41.64 19.39
C THR A 596 -7.43 -41.78 20.90
N ALA A 597 -8.07 -40.92 21.69
CA ALA A 597 -8.15 -40.99 23.15
C ALA A 597 -9.50 -41.57 23.56
#